data_AF-A0A821NVN9-F1
#
_entry.id   AF-A0A821NVN9-F1
#
_cell.length_a   1.000
_cell.length_b   1.000
_cell.length_c   1.000
_cell.angle_alpha   90.00
_cell.angle_beta   90.00
_cell.angle_gamma   90.00
#
_symmetry.space_group_name_H-M   'P 1'
#
loop_
_entity.id
_entity.type
_entity.pdbx_description
1 polymer ?
#
loop_
_entity_poly.entity_id
_entity_poly.type
_entity_poly.pdbx_seq_one_letter_code
_entity_poly.pdbx_strand_id
1 'polypeptide(L)'
;NKLLAVQSYLIDSAEKWFRYNKSIILDWSTFKIAIVKAYQPSLHETLLRLEQRLQLCDESVMDYYHDKIHLCLQADSNMSSSMIIHYLTKGLKQSLIAHVVRRHPATPPEFLAVAQDEEKIQFTLNGLSSASPNKPDPYPNEDFQMDHQVNAVTRPVNDNNRS
;
A
#
# COMPACT_ATOMS: atom_id res chain seq x y z
N ASN A 1 -42.69 7.23 15.67
CA ASN A 1 -41.92 6.69 16.81
C ASN A 1 -40.64 6.05 16.26
N LYS A 2 -39.45 6.50 16.67
CA LYS A 2 -38.16 6.02 16.11
C LYS A 2 -37.87 4.55 16.43
N LEU A 3 -38.25 4.08 17.62
CA LEU A 3 -38.01 2.70 18.05
C LEU A 3 -38.86 1.69 17.24
N LEU A 4 -40.14 2.01 17.01
CA LEU A 4 -41.01 1.19 16.17
C LEU A 4 -40.52 1.13 14.71
N ALA A 5 -40.00 2.24 14.17
CA ALA A 5 -39.43 2.26 12.84
C ALA A 5 -38.16 1.41 12.74
N VAL A 6 -37.25 1.48 13.73
CA VAL A 6 -36.04 0.65 13.73
C VAL A 6 -36.37 -0.84 13.83
N GLN A 7 -37.40 -1.21 14.61
CA GLN A 7 -37.82 -2.59 14.78
C GLN A 7 -38.20 -3.27 13.45
N SER A 8 -38.85 -2.55 12.52
CA SER A 8 -39.18 -3.09 11.19
C SER A 8 -37.98 -3.24 10.24
N TYR A 9 -36.80 -2.70 10.57
CA TYR A 9 -35.56 -2.91 9.81
C TYR A 9 -34.66 -4.00 10.40
N LEU A 10 -34.98 -4.54 11.57
CA LEU A 10 -34.22 -5.63 12.17
C LEU A 10 -34.60 -6.96 11.52
N ILE A 11 -33.59 -7.69 11.05
CA ILE A 11 -33.73 -9.00 10.41
C ILE A 11 -32.88 -10.05 11.14
N ASP A 12 -33.19 -11.33 10.91
CA ASP A 12 -32.43 -12.50 11.36
C ASP A 12 -31.97 -12.45 12.82
N SER A 13 -30.65 -12.43 13.04
CA SER A 13 -30.03 -12.42 14.37
C SER A 13 -30.28 -11.11 15.13
N ALA A 14 -30.37 -9.97 14.43
CA ALA A 14 -30.64 -8.67 15.04
C ALA A 14 -32.09 -8.56 15.53
N GLU A 15 -33.04 -9.14 14.79
CA GLU A 15 -34.42 -9.20 15.23
C GLU A 15 -34.57 -10.11 16.47
N LYS A 16 -33.97 -11.31 16.43
CA LYS A 16 -33.96 -12.23 17.58
C LYS A 16 -33.34 -11.58 18.81
N TRP A 17 -32.18 -10.95 18.66
CA TRP A 17 -31.52 -10.20 19.74
C TRP A 17 -32.44 -9.13 20.35
N PHE A 18 -33.08 -8.31 19.53
CA PHE A 18 -33.98 -7.25 20.01
C PHE A 18 -35.20 -7.81 20.76
N ARG A 19 -35.80 -8.91 20.25
CA ARG A 19 -36.90 -9.61 20.94
C ARG A 19 -36.48 -10.10 22.33
N TYR A 20 -35.29 -10.69 22.48
CA TYR A 20 -34.78 -11.15 23.78
C TYR A 20 -34.42 -10.01 24.74
N ASN A 21 -34.01 -8.85 24.22
CA ASN A 21 -33.62 -7.68 25.02
C ASN A 21 -34.77 -6.65 25.20
N LYS A 22 -36.00 -6.99 24.82
CA LYS A 22 -37.15 -6.08 24.82
C LYS A 22 -37.53 -5.53 26.21
N SER A 23 -37.19 -6.24 27.29
CA SER A 23 -37.41 -5.78 28.67
C SER A 23 -36.45 -4.66 29.11
N ILE A 24 -35.28 -4.53 28.49
CA ILE A 24 -34.28 -3.49 28.79
C ILE A 24 -34.26 -2.36 27.75
N ILE A 25 -34.82 -2.59 26.56
CA ILE A 25 -34.95 -1.60 25.48
C ILE A 25 -36.34 -0.95 25.55
N LEU A 26 -36.46 0.09 26.38
CA LEU A 26 -37.72 0.80 26.64
C LEU A 26 -37.92 2.00 25.71
N ASP A 27 -36.83 2.57 25.19
CA ASP A 27 -36.83 3.79 24.39
C ASP A 27 -35.70 3.82 23.35
N TRP A 28 -35.58 4.93 22.61
CA TRP A 28 -34.52 5.11 21.61
C TRP A 28 -33.11 5.26 22.22
N SER A 29 -32.99 5.68 23.48
CA SER A 29 -31.69 5.88 24.14
C SER A 29 -31.09 4.54 24.57
N THR A 30 -31.88 3.76 25.30
CA THR A 30 -31.60 2.38 25.72
C THR A 30 -31.34 1.48 24.52
N PHE A 31 -32.11 1.60 23.42
CA PHE A 31 -31.82 0.88 22.17
C PHE A 31 -30.41 1.16 21.65
N LYS A 32 -30.01 2.43 21.51
CA LYS A 32 -28.67 2.79 21.00
C LYS A 32 -27.54 2.23 21.86
N ILE A 33 -27.67 2.29 23.18
CA ILE A 33 -26.67 1.75 24.11
C ILE A 33 -26.61 0.23 23.97
N ALA A 34 -27.77 -0.44 23.93
CA ALA A 34 -27.85 -1.90 23.84
C ALA A 34 -27.32 -2.43 22.49
N ILE A 35 -27.69 -1.82 21.36
CA ILE A 35 -27.26 -2.28 20.03
C ILE A 35 -25.75 -2.08 19.83
N VAL A 36 -25.18 -0.96 20.29
CA VAL A 36 -23.73 -0.76 20.27
C VAL A 36 -23.05 -1.81 21.14
N LYS A 37 -23.50 -2.00 22.39
CA LYS A 37 -22.90 -3.00 23.29
C LYS A 37 -22.99 -4.44 22.76
N ALA A 38 -24.04 -4.78 22.00
CA ALA A 38 -24.25 -6.12 21.46
C ALA A 38 -23.47 -6.42 20.17
N TYR A 39 -23.15 -5.40 19.38
CA TYR A 39 -22.49 -5.54 18.07
C TYR A 39 -21.11 -4.88 17.98
N GLN A 40 -20.64 -4.22 19.06
CA GLN A 40 -19.27 -3.78 19.19
C GLN A 40 -18.35 -5.01 19.25
N PRO A 41 -17.28 -5.08 18.44
CA PRO A 41 -16.30 -6.16 18.52
C PRO A 41 -15.72 -6.29 19.91
N SER A 42 -15.41 -7.51 20.32
CA SER A 42 -14.63 -7.74 21.54
C SER A 42 -13.24 -7.10 21.43
N LEU A 43 -12.61 -6.84 22.58
CA LEU A 43 -11.23 -6.33 22.61
C LEU A 43 -10.27 -7.27 21.85
N HIS A 44 -10.46 -8.58 21.95
CA HIS A 44 -9.65 -9.56 21.22
C HIS A 44 -9.83 -9.45 19.70
N GLU A 45 -11.05 -9.35 19.19
CA GLU A 45 -11.30 -9.14 17.76
C GLU A 45 -10.75 -7.80 17.26
N THR A 46 -10.85 -6.74 18.07
CA THR A 46 -10.30 -5.42 17.74
C THR A 46 -8.78 -5.46 17.64
N LEU A 47 -8.11 -6.09 18.62
CA LEU A 47 -6.66 -6.27 18.60
C LEU A 47 -6.22 -7.12 17.41
N LEU A 48 -6.92 -8.22 17.09
CA LEU A 48 -6.62 -9.05 15.94
C LEU A 48 -6.74 -8.27 14.62
N ARG A 49 -7.81 -7.47 14.45
CA ARG A 49 -7.96 -6.58 13.29
C ARG A 49 -6.86 -5.51 13.23
N LEU A 50 -6.51 -4.92 14.36
CA LEU A 50 -5.42 -3.93 14.46
C LEU A 50 -4.08 -4.53 14.03
N GLU A 51 -3.77 -5.76 14.44
CA GLU A 51 -2.55 -6.44 14.03
C GLU A 51 -2.53 -6.84 12.55
N GLN A 52 -3.65 -7.32 12.02
CA GLN A 52 -3.78 -7.81 10.65
C GLN A 52 -3.97 -6.71 9.59
N ARG A 53 -4.35 -5.48 9.98
CA ARG A 53 -4.57 -4.37 9.05
C ARG A 53 -3.26 -3.91 8.41
N LEU A 54 -2.98 -4.40 7.21
CA LEU A 54 -1.90 -3.91 6.34
C LEU A 54 -2.46 -2.88 5.34
N GLN A 55 -1.60 -1.97 4.87
CA GLN A 55 -1.90 -1.07 3.74
C GLN A 55 -1.93 -1.89 2.45
N LEU A 56 -3.03 -1.82 1.70
CA LEU A 56 -3.20 -2.53 0.43
C LEU A 56 -2.37 -1.88 -0.70
N CYS A 57 -2.05 -2.64 -1.76
CA CYS A 57 -1.20 -2.16 -2.86
C CYS A 57 -1.71 -0.84 -3.49
N ASP A 58 -3.00 -0.77 -3.77
CA ASP A 58 -3.65 0.37 -4.44
C ASP A 58 -4.28 1.38 -3.46
N GLU A 59 -4.09 1.17 -2.15
CA GLU A 59 -4.63 2.03 -1.10
C GLU A 59 -3.68 3.18 -0.75
N SER A 60 -4.22 4.40 -0.60
CA SER A 60 -3.44 5.56 -0.18
C SER A 60 -2.96 5.46 1.26
N VAL A 61 -1.86 6.14 1.59
CA VAL A 61 -1.40 6.27 2.99
C VAL A 61 -2.48 6.89 3.88
N MET A 62 -3.32 7.78 3.33
CA MET A 62 -4.33 8.51 4.09
C MET A 62 -5.49 7.61 4.53
N ASP A 63 -6.01 6.78 3.62
CA ASP A 63 -7.10 5.85 3.92
C ASP A 63 -6.65 4.80 4.95
N TYR A 64 -5.47 4.20 4.72
CA TYR A 64 -4.82 3.29 5.66
C TYR A 64 -4.62 3.92 7.04
N TYR A 65 -4.13 5.15 7.09
CA TYR A 65 -3.90 5.87 8.35
C TYR A 65 -5.19 6.04 9.15
N HIS A 66 -6.27 6.51 8.52
CA HIS A 66 -7.54 6.74 9.22
C HIS A 66 -8.15 5.46 9.77
N ASP A 67 -8.15 4.37 9.00
CA ASP A 67 -8.59 3.05 9.45
C ASP A 67 -7.74 2.53 10.62
N LYS A 68 -6.42 2.63 10.50
CA LYS A 68 -5.48 2.13 11.51
C LYS A 68 -5.59 2.93 12.81
N ILE A 69 -5.78 4.25 12.73
CA ILE A 69 -6.07 5.12 13.88
C ILE A 69 -7.40 4.73 14.53
N HIS A 70 -8.45 4.48 13.74
CA HIS A 70 -9.73 4.05 14.28
C HIS A 70 -9.59 2.74 15.07
N LEU A 71 -8.89 1.74 14.52
CA LEU A 71 -8.61 0.47 15.20
C LEU A 71 -7.78 0.65 16.48
N CYS A 72 -6.78 1.55 16.48
CA CYS A 72 -6.02 1.89 17.69
C CYS A 72 -6.94 2.42 18.80
N LEU A 73 -7.74 3.45 18.49
CA LEU A 73 -8.65 4.08 19.45
C LEU A 73 -9.83 3.20 19.87
N GLN A 74 -10.18 2.19 19.06
CA GLN A 74 -11.16 1.17 19.42
C GLN A 74 -10.58 0.12 20.37
N ALA A 75 -9.28 -0.19 20.29
CA ALA A 75 -8.60 -1.10 21.19
C ALA A 75 -8.27 -0.43 22.54
N ASP A 76 -7.76 0.80 22.51
CA ASP A 76 -7.49 1.64 23.67
C ASP A 76 -7.66 3.12 23.29
N SER A 77 -8.63 3.80 23.90
CA SER A 77 -8.91 5.21 23.65
C SER A 77 -7.82 6.16 24.14
N ASN A 78 -6.89 5.69 24.98
CA ASN A 78 -5.75 6.44 25.50
C ASN A 78 -4.41 5.90 24.96
N MET A 79 -4.42 5.14 23.86
CA MET A 79 -3.21 4.53 23.30
C MET A 79 -2.13 5.59 23.00
N SER A 80 -0.91 5.35 23.50
CA SER A 80 0.17 6.32 23.35
C SER A 80 0.57 6.55 21.89
N SER A 81 1.03 7.76 21.56
CA SER A 81 1.55 8.10 20.22
C SER A 81 2.61 7.11 19.74
N SER A 82 3.51 6.65 20.62
CA SER A 82 4.55 5.67 20.28
C SER A 82 3.97 4.31 19.88
N MET A 83 2.92 3.84 20.56
CA MET A 83 2.25 2.58 20.24
C MET A 83 1.43 2.69 18.95
N ILE A 84 0.74 3.83 18.73
CA ILE A 84 0.04 4.13 17.48
C ILE A 84 1.03 4.12 16.30
N ILE A 85 2.20 4.77 16.45
CA ILE A 85 3.26 4.80 15.42
C ILE A 85 3.84 3.41 15.18
N HIS A 86 4.00 2.58 16.22
CA HIS A 86 4.39 1.18 16.06
C HIS A 86 3.39 0.41 15.18
N TYR A 87 2.09 0.48 15.48
CA TYR A 87 1.05 -0.19 14.69
C TYR A 87 0.96 0.37 13.26
N LEU A 88 1.01 1.69 13.10
CA LEU A 88 1.04 2.36 11.79
C LEU A 88 2.23 1.90 10.94
N THR A 89 3.43 1.80 11.53
CA THR A 89 4.64 1.33 10.83
C THR A 89 4.55 -0.16 10.49
N LYS A 90 4.07 -1.00 11.43
CA LYS A 90 3.93 -2.46 11.26
C LYS A 90 3.05 -2.84 10.07
N GLY A 91 2.02 -2.04 9.77
CA GLY A 91 1.11 -2.29 8.65
C GLY A 91 1.40 -1.50 7.36
N LEU A 92 2.39 -0.60 7.35
CA LEU A 92 2.66 0.27 6.19
C LEU A 92 3.21 -0.52 4.98
N LYS A 93 3.00 -0.03 3.75
CA LYS A 93 3.67 -0.57 2.55
C LYS A 93 5.20 -0.65 2.76
N GLN A 94 5.78 -1.80 2.44
CA GLN A 94 7.21 -2.07 2.64
C GLN A 94 8.13 -1.08 1.93
N SER A 95 7.71 -0.50 0.80
CA SER A 95 8.46 0.53 0.06
C SER A 95 8.57 1.86 0.82
N LEU A 96 7.64 2.15 1.75
CA LEU A 96 7.60 3.39 2.52
C LEU A 96 8.35 3.28 3.85
N ILE A 97 8.35 2.10 4.50
CA ILE A 97 8.86 1.89 5.87
C ILE A 97 10.26 2.48 6.08
N ALA A 98 11.23 2.17 5.22
CA ALA A 98 12.62 2.60 5.38
C ALA A 98 12.83 4.12 5.21
N HIS A 99 11.85 4.84 4.68
CA HIS A 99 11.86 6.29 4.52
C HIS A 99 11.15 6.96 5.69
N VAL A 100 10.00 6.42 6.10
CA VAL A 100 9.23 6.91 7.25
C VAL A 100 10.01 6.75 8.56
N VAL A 101 10.56 5.56 8.83
CA VAL A 101 11.33 5.29 10.07
C VAL A 101 12.54 6.20 10.21
N ARG A 102 13.23 6.51 9.09
CA ARG A 102 14.43 7.36 9.04
C ARG A 102 14.15 8.82 9.40
N ARG A 103 12.93 9.31 9.20
CA ARG A 103 12.50 10.65 9.61
C ARG A 103 12.04 10.71 11.08
N HIS A 104 11.98 9.57 11.77
CA HIS A 104 11.67 9.46 13.21
C HIS A 104 10.44 10.27 13.67
N PRO A 105 9.25 10.10 13.06
CA PRO A 105 8.05 10.80 13.48
C PRO A 105 7.73 10.49 14.95
N ALA A 106 7.47 11.54 15.74
CA ALA A 106 7.13 11.45 17.16
C ALA A 106 5.61 11.42 17.40
N THR A 107 4.80 11.86 16.41
CA THR A 107 3.33 11.88 16.51
C THR A 107 2.64 11.22 15.30
N PRO A 108 1.40 10.71 15.45
CA PRO A 108 0.66 10.13 14.32
C PRO A 108 0.41 11.12 13.16
N PRO A 109 0.08 12.42 13.37
CA PRO A 109 -0.01 13.39 12.28
C PRO A 109 1.31 13.62 11.54
N GLU A 110 2.44 13.57 12.25
CA GLU A 110 3.78 13.68 11.66
C GLU A 110 4.14 12.43 10.84
N PHE A 111 3.79 11.23 11.34
CA PHE A 111 3.88 9.99 10.57
C PHE A 111 3.10 10.10 9.25
N LEU A 112 1.86 10.60 9.30
CA LEU A 112 1.02 10.78 8.12
C LEU A 112 1.67 11.72 7.10
N ALA A 113 2.13 12.90 7.52
CA ALA A 113 2.79 13.86 6.64
C ALA A 113 4.03 13.25 5.97
N VAL A 114 4.89 12.59 6.76
CA VAL A 114 6.09 11.92 6.28
C VAL A 114 5.79 10.79 5.28
N ALA A 115 4.78 9.96 5.56
CA ALA A 115 4.41 8.84 4.70
C ALA A 115 3.73 9.31 3.40
N GLN A 116 2.91 10.38 3.45
CA GLN A 116 2.31 10.99 2.25
C GLN A 116 3.35 11.66 1.34
N ASP A 117 4.38 12.29 1.90
CA ASP A 117 5.46 12.86 1.09
C ASP A 117 6.23 11.78 0.32
N GLU A 118 6.52 10.66 0.98
CA GLU A 118 7.17 9.52 0.32
C GLU A 118 6.25 8.87 -0.73
N GLU A 119 4.95 8.72 -0.46
CA GLU A 119 3.98 8.19 -1.44
C GLU A 119 3.94 9.05 -2.72
N LYS A 120 3.95 10.39 -2.59
CA LYS A 120 4.03 11.32 -3.75
C LYS A 120 5.35 11.18 -4.52
N ILE A 121 6.47 10.99 -3.83
CA ILE A 121 7.79 10.80 -4.45
C ILE A 121 7.79 9.49 -5.25
N GLN A 122 7.32 8.39 -4.67
CA GLN A 122 7.27 7.09 -5.35
C GLN A 122 6.32 7.11 -6.54
N PHE A 123 5.14 7.73 -6.42
CA PHE A 123 4.22 7.94 -7.54
C PHE A 123 4.89 8.70 -8.71
N THR A 124 5.61 9.79 -8.40
CA THR A 124 6.29 10.62 -9.40
C THR A 124 7.42 9.86 -10.10
N LEU A 125 8.26 9.14 -9.35
CA LEU A 125 9.36 8.34 -9.89
C LEU A 125 8.85 7.19 -10.79
N ASN A 126 7.79 6.50 -10.38
CA ASN A 126 7.17 5.44 -11.17
C ASN A 126 6.59 5.98 -12.49
N GLY A 127 5.95 7.17 -12.45
CA GLY A 127 5.48 7.87 -13.65
C GLY A 127 6.62 8.15 -14.64
N LEU A 128 7.75 8.70 -14.16
CA LEU A 128 8.94 8.94 -14.97
C LEU A 128 9.55 7.65 -15.55
N SER A 129 9.62 6.58 -14.77
CA SER A 129 10.13 5.27 -15.24
C SER A 129 9.24 4.64 -16.31
N SER A 130 7.91 4.80 -16.22
CA SER A 130 6.97 4.31 -17.23
C SER A 130 7.01 5.09 -18.56
N ALA A 131 7.57 6.30 -18.54
CA ALA A 131 7.62 7.23 -19.68
C ALA A 131 8.87 7.06 -20.59
N SER A 132 9.60 5.95 -20.47
CA SER A 132 10.77 5.64 -21.31
C SER A 132 10.44 4.61 -22.41
N PRO A 133 9.91 5.03 -23.57
CA PRO A 133 9.93 4.19 -24.75
C PRO A 133 11.37 4.12 -25.28
N ASN A 134 11.98 2.94 -25.24
CA ASN A 134 13.16 2.65 -26.06
C ASN A 134 12.81 2.91 -27.53
N LYS A 135 13.23 4.06 -28.07
CA LYS A 135 13.41 4.20 -29.51
C LYS A 135 14.72 3.50 -29.86
N PRO A 136 14.73 2.50 -30.75
CA PRO A 136 15.97 2.06 -31.39
C PRO A 136 16.59 3.28 -32.09
N ASP A 137 17.92 3.41 -32.04
CA ASP A 137 18.62 4.49 -32.72
C ASP A 137 18.29 4.48 -34.23
N PRO A 138 17.97 5.64 -34.86
CA PRO A 138 17.53 5.65 -36.27
C PRO A 138 18.67 5.49 -37.28
N TYR A 139 19.91 5.34 -36.83
CA TYR A 139 21.10 5.32 -37.67
C TYR A 139 21.56 3.88 -37.90
N PRO A 140 21.43 3.33 -39.12
CA PRO A 140 22.15 2.13 -39.49
C PRO A 140 23.65 2.43 -39.45
N ASN A 141 24.46 1.49 -38.96
CA ASN A 141 25.89 1.52 -39.24
C ASN A 141 26.07 1.30 -40.75
N GLU A 142 26.44 2.34 -41.50
CA GLU A 142 26.80 2.18 -42.90
C GLU A 142 28.13 1.39 -43.01
N ASP A 143 28.10 0.34 -43.81
CA ASP A 143 29.23 -0.57 -44.01
C ASP A 143 30.44 0.12 -44.65
N PHE A 144 31.55 0.23 -43.92
CA PHE A 144 32.86 0.45 -44.51
C PHE A 144 33.44 -0.87 -45.05
N GLN A 145 32.83 -1.41 -46.10
CA GLN A 145 33.46 -2.41 -46.97
C GLN A 145 34.31 -1.71 -48.04
N MET A 146 35.64 -1.72 -47.86
CA MET A 146 36.55 -1.42 -48.96
C MET A 146 36.70 -2.64 -49.87
N ASP A 147 36.13 -2.56 -51.07
CA ASP A 147 36.40 -3.51 -52.15
C ASP A 147 37.84 -3.38 -52.67
N HIS A 148 38.59 -4.49 -52.67
CA HIS A 148 39.80 -4.67 -53.47
C HIS A 148 39.74 -6.01 -54.24
N GLN A 149 39.21 -5.92 -55.47
CA GLN A 149 39.45 -6.84 -56.60
C GLN A 149 40.42 -6.14 -57.58
N VAL A 150 41.27 -6.74 -58.42
CA VAL A 150 41.73 -8.13 -58.69
C VAL A 150 43.27 -8.04 -58.97
N ASN A 151 44.08 -9.03 -59.39
CA ASN A 151 43.90 -10.31 -60.08
C ASN A 151 45.11 -11.26 -59.83
N ALA A 152 45.16 -12.42 -60.48
CA ALA A 152 46.29 -13.37 -60.42
C ALA A 152 47.07 -13.49 -61.75
N VAL A 153 48.39 -13.72 -61.67
CA VAL A 153 49.22 -14.35 -62.72
C VAL A 153 50.29 -15.24 -62.06
N THR A 154 50.63 -16.37 -62.69
CA THR A 154 51.55 -17.39 -62.14
C THR A 154 52.84 -17.55 -62.96
N ARG A 155 53.93 -18.00 -62.28
CA ARG A 155 55.17 -18.64 -62.82
C ARG A 155 56.22 -17.73 -63.52
N PRO A 156 57.52 -18.16 -63.63
CA PRO A 156 58.35 -18.86 -62.61
C PRO A 156 59.90 -18.56 -62.66
N VAL A 157 60.68 -19.25 -61.78
CA VAL A 157 62.10 -19.70 -61.93
C VAL A 157 63.30 -18.71 -61.74
N ASN A 158 64.27 -19.17 -60.90
CA ASN A 158 65.72 -18.83 -60.74
C ASN A 158 66.17 -17.39 -60.39
N ASP A 159 67.32 -17.14 -59.74
CA ASP A 159 68.41 -18.04 -59.27
C ASP A 159 69.24 -17.40 -58.12
N ASN A 160 70.02 -18.22 -57.39
CA ASN A 160 71.22 -17.88 -56.59
C ASN A 160 71.10 -16.81 -55.46
N ASN A 161 71.62 -17.03 -54.24
CA ASN A 161 73.01 -17.43 -54.01
C ASN A 161 73.29 -18.02 -52.61
N ARG A 162 74.43 -18.71 -52.48
CA ARG A 162 74.94 -19.34 -51.25
C ARG A 162 75.54 -18.34 -50.25
N SER A 163 75.46 -18.65 -48.97
CA SER A 163 76.62 -18.93 -48.09
C SER A 163 76.18 -19.76 -46.88
#